data_AF-F0Y7H1-F1
#
_entry.id   AF-F0Y7H1-F1
#
_cell.length_a   1.000
_cell.length_b   1.000
_cell.length_c   1.000
_cell.angle_alpha   90.00
_cell.angle_beta   90.00
_cell.angle_gamma   90.00
#
_symmetry.space_group_name_H-M   'P 1'
#
loop_
_entity.id
_entity.type
_entity.pdbx_description
1 polymer ?
#
loop_
_entity_poly.entity_id
_entity_poly.type
_entity_poly.pdbx_seq_one_letter_code
_entity_poly.pdbx_strand_id
1 'polypeptide(L)'
;STNASHRLAIVVPFREDGGGDPLAQGIGRDRNLRNFTAYMCDFVKVPFDIVVVEQSPHGTWNKGKLFNVGFHLTNGSHDYMVLHDVDQIPENPENNYAWKEKPTLLLSTTSQWDYKEHNMMLVGGALQISHAQYAEVGGYSNKFEGWGAEDENMGYRLSQ
;
A
#
# COMPACT_ATOMS: atom_id res chain seq x y z
N SER A 1 -0.64 25.52 20.26
CA SER A 1 0.18 25.00 19.16
C SER A 1 -0.74 24.75 17.99
N THR A 2 -0.43 25.26 16.80
CA THR A 2 -1.22 24.97 15.60
C THR A 2 -1.02 23.49 15.26
N ASN A 3 -2.07 22.66 15.41
CA ASN A 3 -2.09 21.30 14.87
C ASN A 3 -1.88 21.40 13.36
N ALA A 4 -0.64 21.26 12.89
CA ALA A 4 -0.39 21.06 11.47
C ALA A 4 -1.07 19.75 11.10
N SER A 5 -2.00 19.78 10.13
CA SER A 5 -2.62 18.57 9.61
C SER A 5 -1.52 17.71 8.99
N HIS A 6 -1.40 16.45 9.42
CA HIS A 6 -0.53 15.49 8.77
C HIS A 6 -0.90 15.34 7.28
N ARG A 7 0.10 15.16 6.43
CA ARG A 7 -0.04 14.92 4.98
C ARG A 7 0.25 13.45 4.67
N LEU A 8 -0.70 12.79 4.02
CA LEU A 8 -0.66 11.37 3.65
C LEU A 8 -0.12 11.17 2.23
N ALA A 9 0.75 10.18 2.04
CA ALA A 9 1.01 9.59 0.73
C ALA A 9 0.34 8.22 0.58
N ILE A 10 -0.56 8.05 -0.39
CA ILE A 10 -1.08 6.73 -0.77
C ILE A 10 -0.16 6.17 -1.86
N VAL A 11 0.73 5.25 -1.50
CA VAL A 11 1.72 4.66 -2.41
C VAL A 11 1.13 3.42 -3.06
N VAL A 12 1.01 3.44 -4.39
CA VAL A 12 0.36 2.38 -5.16
C VAL A 12 1.37 1.72 -6.11
N PRO A 13 1.82 0.49 -5.85
CA PRO A 13 2.65 -0.27 -6.77
C PRO A 13 1.79 -0.69 -7.95
N PHE A 14 2.28 -0.44 -9.16
CA PHE A 14 1.47 -0.57 -10.36
C PHE A 14 2.25 -1.19 -11.51
N ARG A 15 1.58 -2.06 -12.26
CA ARG A 15 1.97 -2.43 -13.61
C ARG A 15 0.74 -2.96 -14.34
N GLU A 16 0.49 -2.45 -15.55
CA GLU A 16 -0.42 -3.10 -16.49
C GLU A 16 0.41 -3.99 -17.42
N ASP A 17 0.18 -5.30 -17.36
CA ASP A 17 0.85 -6.27 -18.22
C ASP A 17 -0.12 -7.10 -19.07
N GLY A 18 -1.42 -6.78 -19.04
CA GLY A 18 -2.45 -7.49 -19.80
C GLY A 18 -2.56 -8.98 -19.44
N GLY A 19 -2.00 -9.42 -18.30
CA GLY A 19 -1.95 -10.82 -17.89
C GLY A 19 -0.85 -11.63 -18.56
N GLY A 20 0.13 -10.96 -19.17
CA GLY A 20 1.28 -11.61 -19.79
C GLY A 20 2.26 -12.21 -18.79
N ASP A 21 2.26 -11.75 -17.54
CA ASP A 21 3.08 -12.28 -16.45
C ASP A 21 2.20 -12.87 -15.34
N PRO A 22 2.15 -14.20 -15.18
CA PRO A 22 1.33 -14.84 -14.14
C PRO A 22 1.84 -14.58 -12.72
N LEU A 23 3.06 -14.04 -12.57
CA LEU A 23 3.66 -13.69 -11.27
C LEU A 23 3.42 -12.23 -10.89
N ALA A 24 2.63 -11.52 -11.67
CA ALA A 24 2.37 -10.10 -11.51
C ALA A 24 1.07 -9.77 -10.79
N GLN A 25 0.69 -8.50 -10.84
CA GLN A 25 -0.56 -7.98 -10.29
C GLN A 25 -1.80 -8.51 -11.05
N GLY A 26 -1.65 -9.11 -12.23
CA GLY A 26 -2.73 -9.67 -13.03
C GLY A 26 -3.41 -8.68 -13.97
N ILE A 27 -4.53 -9.07 -14.57
CA ILE A 27 -5.20 -8.32 -15.65
C ILE A 27 -6.03 -7.13 -15.16
N GLY A 28 -6.09 -6.06 -15.96
CA GLY A 28 -7.09 -4.99 -15.82
C GLY A 28 -6.75 -3.94 -14.76
N ARG A 29 -5.46 -3.80 -14.44
CA ARG A 29 -4.94 -2.88 -13.44
C ARG A 29 -5.20 -1.42 -13.80
N ASP A 30 -5.19 -1.07 -15.08
CA ASP A 30 -5.60 0.25 -15.56
C ASP A 30 -7.02 0.62 -15.10
N ARG A 31 -7.96 -0.33 -15.18
CA ARG A 31 -9.34 -0.12 -14.74
C ARG A 31 -9.40 -0.01 -13.22
N ASN A 32 -8.66 -0.86 -12.50
CA ASN A 32 -8.56 -0.75 -11.05
C ASN A 32 -8.01 0.62 -10.64
N LEU A 33 -6.95 1.11 -11.27
CA LEU A 33 -6.36 2.42 -10.94
C LEU A 33 -7.36 3.56 -11.15
N ARG A 34 -8.06 3.58 -12.28
CA ARG A 34 -9.09 4.62 -12.53
C ARG A 34 -10.19 4.61 -11.47
N ASN A 35 -10.71 3.43 -11.14
CA ASN A 35 -11.75 3.27 -10.13
C ASN A 35 -11.23 3.63 -8.73
N PHE A 36 -10.03 3.16 -8.39
CA PHE A 36 -9.35 3.43 -7.14
C PHE A 36 -9.14 4.93 -6.94
N THR A 37 -8.52 5.62 -7.90
CA THR A 37 -8.27 7.06 -7.81
C THR A 37 -9.57 7.84 -7.64
N ALA A 38 -10.60 7.56 -8.46
CA ALA A 38 -11.88 8.23 -8.34
C ALA A 38 -12.52 8.01 -6.95
N TYR A 39 -12.55 6.75 -6.49
CA TYR A 39 -13.12 6.39 -5.20
C TYR A 39 -12.36 7.04 -4.03
N MET A 40 -11.04 6.97 -4.04
CA MET A 40 -10.20 7.46 -2.94
C MET A 40 -10.22 8.99 -2.84
N CYS A 41 -10.35 9.72 -3.96
CA CYS A 41 -10.59 11.17 -3.97
C CYS A 41 -11.85 11.57 -3.22
N ASP A 42 -12.91 10.78 -3.32
CA ASP A 42 -14.15 11.04 -2.59
C ASP A 42 -14.09 10.49 -1.17
N PHE A 43 -13.43 9.36 -0.94
CA PHE A 43 -13.43 8.66 0.35
C PHE A 43 -12.51 9.32 1.39
N VAL A 44 -11.28 9.67 1.02
CA VAL A 44 -10.25 10.16 1.94
C VAL A 44 -10.49 11.63 2.30
N LYS A 45 -10.56 11.92 3.61
CA LYS A 45 -10.94 13.24 4.15
C LYS A 45 -9.78 14.07 4.72
N VAL A 46 -8.55 13.59 4.58
CA VAL A 46 -7.32 14.25 5.03
C VAL A 46 -6.50 14.71 3.82
N PRO A 47 -5.62 15.73 3.94
CA PRO A 47 -4.73 16.12 2.84
C PRO A 47 -3.85 14.95 2.41
N PHE A 48 -3.87 14.63 1.11
CA PHE A 48 -3.15 13.48 0.59
C PHE A 48 -2.72 13.64 -0.87
N ASP A 49 -1.71 12.87 -1.26
CA ASP A 49 -1.35 12.61 -2.66
C ASP A 49 -1.45 11.09 -2.94
N ILE A 50 -1.88 10.73 -4.15
CA ILE A 50 -1.75 9.36 -4.66
C ILE A 50 -0.46 9.28 -5.46
N VAL A 51 0.46 8.43 -5.04
CA VAL A 51 1.76 8.22 -5.67
C VAL A 51 1.78 6.84 -6.31
N VAL A 52 1.49 6.80 -7.61
CA VAL A 52 1.56 5.58 -8.41
C VAL A 52 3.01 5.30 -8.78
N VAL A 53 3.54 4.15 -8.36
CA VAL A 53 4.89 3.68 -8.66
C VAL A 53 4.79 2.58 -9.72
N GLU A 54 4.93 2.99 -10.97
CA GLU A 54 4.82 2.09 -12.11
C GLU A 54 6.14 1.33 -12.36
N GLN A 55 6.06 0.00 -12.38
CA GLN A 55 7.16 -0.85 -12.80
C GLN A 55 7.19 -0.97 -14.32
N SER A 56 8.40 -0.86 -14.90
CA SER A 56 8.59 -1.14 -16.32
C SER A 56 8.05 -2.54 -16.70
N PRO A 57 7.63 -2.74 -17.97
CA PRO A 57 7.18 -4.05 -18.45
C PRO A 57 8.31 -5.09 -18.48
N HIS A 58 9.57 -4.67 -18.27
CA HIS A 58 10.72 -5.55 -18.20
C HIS A 58 11.00 -6.02 -16.77
N GLY A 59 11.29 -7.31 -16.62
CA GLY A 59 11.64 -7.94 -15.35
C GLY A 59 10.44 -8.43 -14.54
N THR A 60 10.74 -9.27 -13.54
CA THR A 60 9.73 -9.85 -12.66
C THR A 60 9.10 -8.76 -11.79
N TRP A 61 7.79 -8.85 -11.58
CA TRP A 61 7.06 -8.00 -10.63
C TRP A 61 7.74 -7.97 -9.26
N ASN A 62 7.79 -6.81 -8.61
CA ASN A 62 8.36 -6.70 -7.26
C ASN A 62 7.66 -5.60 -6.45
N LYS A 63 6.56 -5.97 -5.79
CA LYS A 63 5.73 -5.07 -4.96
C LYS A 63 6.56 -4.38 -3.87
N GLY A 64 7.38 -5.12 -3.14
CA GLY A 64 8.20 -4.59 -2.06
C GLY A 64 9.19 -3.51 -2.53
N LYS A 65 9.82 -3.70 -3.68
CA LYS A 65 10.73 -2.72 -4.28
C LYS A 65 10.00 -1.45 -4.72
N LEU A 66 8.79 -1.56 -5.26
CA LEU A 66 7.98 -0.40 -5.65
C LEU A 66 7.53 0.40 -4.44
N PHE A 67 7.16 -0.25 -3.33
CA PHE A 67 6.90 0.45 -2.07
C PHE A 67 8.15 1.18 -1.55
N ASN A 68 9.33 0.56 -1.61
CA ASN A 68 10.58 1.23 -1.22
C ASN A 68 10.87 2.48 -2.09
N VAL A 69 10.60 2.41 -3.39
CA VAL A 69 10.71 3.59 -4.29
C VAL A 69 9.70 4.66 -3.87
N GLY A 70 8.45 4.29 -3.60
CA GLY A 70 7.42 5.23 -3.12
C GLY A 70 7.78 5.89 -1.78
N PHE A 71 8.39 5.14 -0.86
CA PHE A 71 8.97 5.69 0.36
C PHE A 71 10.01 6.77 0.05
N HIS A 72 10.96 6.50 -0.85
CA HIS A 72 11.98 7.49 -1.21
C HIS A 72 11.40 8.72 -1.93
N LEU A 73 10.36 8.57 -2.74
CA LEU A 73 9.71 9.69 -3.44
C LEU A 73 8.93 10.62 -2.49
N THR A 74 8.45 10.08 -1.36
CA THR A 74 7.54 10.79 -0.45
C THR A 74 8.22 11.21 0.86
N ASN A 75 9.40 10.65 1.16
CA ASN A 75 10.15 11.00 2.36
C ASN A 75 10.57 12.48 2.35
N GLY A 76 10.21 13.20 3.42
CA GLY A 76 10.46 14.63 3.57
C GLY A 76 9.40 15.55 2.99
N SER A 77 8.43 15.02 2.23
CA SER A 77 7.26 15.79 1.75
C SER A 77 5.93 15.37 2.40
N HIS A 78 5.90 14.18 3.01
CA HIS A 78 4.74 13.59 3.66
C HIS A 78 5.11 13.11 5.07
N ASP A 79 4.12 13.06 5.97
CA ASP A 79 4.34 12.62 7.35
C ASP A 79 4.21 11.10 7.48
N TYR A 80 3.33 10.49 6.68
CA TYR A 80 3.06 9.06 6.68
C TYR A 80 2.61 8.55 5.32
N MET A 81 2.62 7.23 5.20
CA MET A 81 2.20 6.51 4.01
C MET A 81 1.07 5.54 4.32
N VAL A 82 0.26 5.28 3.29
CA VAL A 82 -0.49 4.04 3.17
C VAL A 82 0.05 3.29 1.96
N LEU A 83 0.60 2.11 2.20
CA LEU A 83 1.09 1.19 1.18
C LEU A 83 -0.11 0.38 0.69
N HIS A 84 -0.58 0.67 -0.52
CA HIS A 84 -1.94 0.29 -0.94
C HIS A 84 -1.97 -0.50 -2.26
N ASP A 85 -2.61 -1.66 -2.26
CA ASP A 85 -2.91 -2.43 -3.46
C ASP A 85 -4.03 -1.76 -4.27
N VAL A 86 -3.83 -1.63 -5.58
CA VAL A 86 -4.72 -0.84 -6.45
C VAL A 86 -6.13 -1.44 -6.63
N ASP A 87 -6.32 -2.74 -6.33
CA ASP A 87 -7.62 -3.42 -6.45
C ASP A 87 -8.40 -3.51 -5.13
N GLN A 88 -7.85 -2.98 -4.04
CA GLN A 88 -8.55 -2.95 -2.77
C GLN A 88 -9.15 -1.56 -2.56
N ILE A 89 -10.39 -1.49 -2.10
CA ILE A 89 -11.07 -0.24 -1.71
C ILE A 89 -11.75 -0.43 -0.35
N PRO A 90 -11.73 0.58 0.53
CA PRO A 90 -12.43 0.47 1.80
C PRO A 90 -13.95 0.56 1.58
N GLU A 91 -14.71 -0.34 2.20
CA GLU A 91 -16.18 -0.34 2.09
C GLU A 91 -16.86 0.36 3.29
N ASN A 92 -16.22 0.30 4.46
CA ASN A 92 -16.73 0.91 5.68
C ASN A 92 -16.29 2.38 5.75
N PRO A 93 -17.21 3.37 5.77
CA PRO A 93 -16.86 4.78 5.84
C PRO A 93 -16.12 5.18 7.13
N GLU A 94 -16.20 4.36 8.19
CA GLU A 94 -15.47 4.59 9.44
C GLU A 94 -13.97 4.24 9.34
N ASN A 95 -13.55 3.54 8.28
CA ASN A 95 -12.14 3.21 8.02
C ASN A 95 -11.38 4.43 7.50
N ASN A 96 -11.18 5.42 8.38
CA ASN A 96 -10.50 6.65 8.01
C ASN A 96 -8.99 6.46 7.86
N TYR A 97 -8.44 7.23 6.92
CA TYR A 97 -7.02 7.24 6.53
C TYR A 97 -6.24 8.32 7.30
N ALA A 98 -6.75 8.78 8.44
CA ALA A 98 -6.08 9.78 9.25
C ALA A 98 -4.87 9.17 9.97
N TRP A 99 -3.91 10.02 10.31
CA TRP A 99 -2.69 9.65 11.04
C TRP A 99 -2.99 8.73 12.23
N LYS A 100 -2.17 7.67 12.38
CA LYS A 100 -2.15 6.80 13.56
C LYS A 100 -0.71 6.68 14.04
N GLU A 101 -0.56 6.65 15.36
CA GLU A 101 0.75 6.57 16.03
C GLU A 101 1.49 5.26 15.78
N LYS A 102 0.79 4.18 15.42
CA LYS A 102 1.37 2.85 15.19
C LYS A 102 1.10 2.37 13.77
N PRO A 103 1.98 1.52 13.20
CA PRO A 103 1.68 0.83 11.96
C PRO A 103 0.33 0.12 12.08
N THR A 104 -0.55 0.34 11.12
CA THR A 104 -1.93 -0.14 11.20
C THR A 104 -2.34 -0.75 9.87
N LEU A 105 -2.73 -2.01 9.89
CA LEU A 105 -3.39 -2.66 8.77
C LEU A 105 -4.81 -2.09 8.63
N LEU A 106 -5.06 -1.31 7.58
CA LEU A 106 -6.36 -0.72 7.28
C LEU A 106 -7.31 -1.72 6.61
N LEU A 107 -6.76 -2.78 6.01
CA LEU A 107 -7.51 -3.86 5.38
C LEU A 107 -7.39 -5.14 6.21
N SER A 108 -8.10 -5.19 7.34
CA SER A 108 -8.10 -6.36 8.23
C SER A 108 -8.99 -7.50 7.72
N THR A 109 -10.07 -7.16 7.01
CA THR A 109 -10.98 -8.12 6.37
C THR A 109 -11.38 -7.60 4.99
N THR A 110 -11.58 -8.50 4.03
CA THR A 110 -11.93 -8.17 2.64
C THR A 110 -12.90 -9.18 2.06
N SER A 111 -13.69 -8.76 1.07
CA SER A 111 -14.62 -9.62 0.34
C SER A 111 -13.94 -10.81 -0.35
N GLN A 112 -12.65 -10.69 -0.70
CA GLN A 112 -11.85 -11.82 -1.22
C GLN A 112 -11.81 -13.02 -0.25
N TRP A 113 -11.94 -12.77 1.06
CA TRP A 113 -11.90 -13.78 2.11
C TRP A 113 -13.23 -13.90 2.87
N ASP A 114 -14.35 -13.55 2.24
CA ASP A 114 -15.69 -13.51 2.87
C ASP A 114 -15.72 -12.69 4.18
N TYR A 115 -14.89 -11.65 4.27
CA TYR A 115 -14.68 -10.83 5.46
C TYR A 115 -14.27 -11.60 6.73
N LYS A 116 -13.68 -12.79 6.57
CA LYS A 116 -13.11 -13.55 7.69
C LYS A 116 -11.70 -13.03 7.98
N GLU A 117 -11.33 -13.04 9.26
CA GLU A 117 -9.96 -12.75 9.67
C GLU A 117 -8.98 -13.77 9.07
N HIS A 118 -7.84 -13.29 8.60
CA HIS A 118 -6.77 -14.09 8.01
C HIS A 118 -5.50 -14.00 8.88
N ASN A 119 -4.40 -14.64 8.43
CA ASN A 119 -3.10 -14.63 9.08
C ASN A 119 -2.72 -13.24 9.62
N MET A 120 -2.57 -13.13 10.95
CA MET A 120 -2.25 -11.87 11.65
C MET A 120 -0.91 -11.26 11.22
N MET A 121 -0.03 -12.05 10.59
CA MET A 121 1.25 -11.58 10.05
C MET A 121 1.13 -11.00 8.63
N LEU A 122 -0.01 -11.18 7.95
CA LEU A 122 -0.19 -10.66 6.61
C LEU A 122 -0.62 -9.19 6.70
N VAL A 123 0.26 -8.28 6.26
CA VAL A 123 -0.01 -6.84 6.21
C VAL A 123 -0.23 -6.31 4.78
N GLY A 124 -0.81 -7.15 3.93
CA GLY A 124 -1.15 -6.81 2.54
C GLY A 124 -2.40 -5.93 2.40
N GLY A 125 -2.75 -5.57 1.17
CA GLY A 125 -3.92 -4.75 0.88
C GLY A 125 -3.72 -3.26 1.15
N ALA A 126 -3.69 -2.86 2.43
CA ALA A 126 -3.51 -1.46 2.82
C ALA A 126 -2.86 -1.32 4.20
N LEU A 127 -1.56 -1.02 4.25
CA LEU A 127 -0.82 -0.81 5.50
C LEU A 127 -0.48 0.67 5.68
N GLN A 128 -0.98 1.28 6.76
CA GLN A 128 -0.57 2.62 7.18
C GLN A 128 0.69 2.56 8.04
N ILE A 129 1.67 3.41 7.75
CA ILE A 129 2.95 3.47 8.48
C ILE A 129 3.60 4.84 8.31
N SER A 130 4.26 5.36 9.36
CA SER A 130 5.05 6.60 9.23
C SER A 130 6.37 6.33 8.50
N HIS A 131 6.95 7.36 7.86
CA HIS A 131 8.28 7.23 7.23
C HIS A 131 9.36 6.79 8.22
N ALA A 132 9.28 7.28 9.47
CA ALA A 132 10.21 6.90 10.53
C ALA A 132 10.11 5.41 10.88
N GLN A 133 8.88 4.90 11.09
CA GLN A 133 8.63 3.49 11.37
C GLN A 133 9.05 2.59 10.20
N TYR A 134 8.76 3.01 8.97
CA TYR A 134 9.15 2.27 7.78
C TYR A 134 10.68 2.16 7.65
N ALA A 135 11.40 3.25 7.96
CA ALA A 135 12.86 3.27 7.97
C ALA A 135 13.43 2.40 9.10
N GLU A 136 12.84 2.43 10.29
CA GLU A 136 13.25 1.66 11.47
C GLU A 136 13.24 0.15 11.20
N VAL A 137 12.22 -0.35 10.50
CA VAL A 137 12.13 -1.78 10.11
C VAL A 137 12.91 -2.12 8.83
N GLY A 138 13.61 -1.15 8.25
CA GLY A 138 14.39 -1.32 7.03
C GLY A 138 13.56 -1.54 5.77
N GLY A 139 12.32 -1.03 5.74
CA GLY A 139 11.40 -1.11 4.61
C GLY A 139 10.99 -2.53 4.19
N TYR A 140 10.33 -2.64 3.03
CA TYR A 140 10.03 -3.93 2.43
C TYR A 140 11.31 -4.61 1.93
N SER A 141 11.35 -5.94 1.95
CA SER A 141 12.43 -6.68 1.30
C SER A 141 12.39 -6.52 -0.21
N ASN A 142 13.52 -6.19 -0.82
CA ASN A 142 13.69 -6.14 -2.28
C ASN A 142 13.84 -7.53 -2.93
N LYS A 143 13.88 -8.61 -2.14
CA LYS A 143 14.23 -9.96 -2.62
C LYS A 143 13.04 -10.78 -3.13
N PHE A 144 11.81 -10.33 -2.89
CA PHE A 144 10.61 -11.03 -3.33
C PHE A 144 10.28 -10.63 -4.77
N GLU A 145 10.73 -11.46 -5.70
CA GLU A 145 10.39 -11.36 -7.12
C GLU A 145 9.18 -12.24 -7.41
N GLY A 146 8.16 -11.67 -8.06
CA GLY A 146 6.87 -12.29 -8.29
C GLY A 146 5.89 -12.01 -7.14
N TRP A 147 4.83 -12.79 -7.08
CA TRP A 147 3.76 -12.64 -6.10
C TRP A 147 4.02 -13.52 -4.87
N GLY A 148 4.01 -12.92 -3.66
CA GLY A 148 3.93 -13.64 -2.39
C GLY A 148 5.13 -13.47 -1.44
N ALA A 149 4.83 -13.68 -0.15
CA ALA A 149 5.73 -13.64 1.01
C ALA A 149 6.30 -12.27 1.40
N GLU A 150 6.19 -11.24 0.56
CA GLU A 150 6.66 -9.89 0.88
C GLU A 150 5.87 -9.24 2.01
N ASP A 151 4.55 -9.40 2.02
CA ASP A 151 3.66 -8.85 3.04
C ASP A 151 3.85 -9.58 4.38
N GLU A 152 4.01 -10.91 4.37
CA GLU A 152 4.33 -11.68 5.59
C GLU A 152 5.71 -11.28 6.16
N ASN A 153 6.69 -11.03 5.29
CA ASN A 153 8.00 -10.55 5.72
C ASN A 153 7.91 -9.17 6.38
N MET A 154 7.12 -8.25 5.83
CA MET A 154 6.89 -6.94 6.46
C MET A 154 6.18 -7.11 7.80
N GLY A 155 5.16 -7.96 7.90
CA GLY A 155 4.49 -8.25 9.17
C GLY A 155 5.46 -8.80 10.23
N TYR A 156 6.38 -9.68 9.85
CA TYR A 156 7.43 -10.18 10.74
C TYR A 156 8.38 -9.08 11.21
N ARG A 157 8.77 -8.15 10.33
CA ARG A 157 9.63 -7.02 10.69
C ARG A 157 8.94 -6.06 11.67
N LEU A 158 7.64 -5.85 11.51
CA LEU A 158 6.83 -5.02 12.40
C LEU A 158 6.59 -5.66 13.78
N SER A 159 6.82 -6.97 13.92
CA SER A 159 6.63 -7.69 15.17
C SER A 159 7.90 -7.82 16.01
N GLN A 160 9.04 -7.31 15.54
CA GLN A 160 10.31 -7.30 16.28
C GLN A 160 10.41 -6.04 17.14
#